data_AF-A0A848TYG7-F1
#
_entry.id   AF-A0A848TYG7-F1
#
_cell.length_a   1.000
_cell.length_b   1.000
_cell.length_c   1.000
_cell.angle_alpha   90.00
_cell.angle_beta   90.00
_cell.angle_gamma   90.00
#
_symmetry.space_group_name_H-M   'P 1'
#
loop_
_entity.id
_entity.type
_entity.pdbx_description
1 polymer ?
#
loop_
_entity_poly.entity_id
_entity_poly.type
_entity_poly.pdbx_seq_one_letter_code
_entity_poly.pdbx_strand_id
1 'polypeptide(L)'
;GALVADSVRQLFNGIEKADSITIDPHKWLFSPYDCGAVIYKNPELAKAAHSQEGSYLEIFKDEGASGFNPADYQIQLTRRIRGLPLWFSLATHGTDKYKWAVEMGIKLAILAGELIEDREYLELVREPSLSCVLFRRKGWTSDDYKNWTYKNHSDGFALVTPTKWITNDKAETVARFCFINPDTTIEDIVDILTTMEA
;
A
#
# COMPACT_ATOMS: atom_id res chain seq x y z
N GLY A 1 3.00 -5.54 -2.79
CA GLY A 1 1.70 -6.17 -2.55
C GLY A 1 1.22 -6.80 -3.84
N ALA A 2 0.57 -6.00 -4.70
CA ALA A 2 -0.04 -6.38 -5.97
C ALA A 2 0.65 -7.48 -6.79
N LEU A 3 1.98 -7.50 -6.90
CA LEU A 3 2.73 -8.50 -7.67
C LEU A 3 2.43 -9.96 -7.27
N VAL A 4 1.99 -10.21 -6.02
CA VAL A 4 1.59 -11.53 -5.55
C VAL A 4 0.29 -12.02 -6.18
N ALA A 5 -0.60 -11.12 -6.60
CA ALA A 5 -1.85 -11.42 -7.28
C ALA A 5 -1.60 -11.69 -8.77
N ASP A 6 -2.14 -12.78 -9.29
CA ASP A 6 -1.94 -13.18 -10.68
C ASP A 6 -2.77 -12.32 -11.63
N SER A 7 -3.98 -11.89 -11.21
CA SER A 7 -4.92 -11.10 -12.02
C SER A 7 -4.36 -9.77 -12.52
N VAL A 8 -3.36 -9.22 -11.81
CA VAL A 8 -2.74 -7.92 -12.09
C VAL A 8 -1.22 -8.01 -12.23
N ARG A 9 -0.63 -9.22 -12.19
CA ARG A 9 0.83 -9.40 -12.23
C ARG A 9 1.44 -8.79 -13.49
N GLN A 10 0.75 -8.89 -14.62
CA GLN A 10 1.16 -8.33 -15.91
C GLN A 10 1.37 -6.82 -15.89
N LEU A 11 0.74 -6.08 -14.96
CA LEU A 11 0.94 -4.64 -14.80
C LEU A 11 2.38 -4.30 -14.37
N PHE A 12 3.13 -5.29 -13.88
CA PHE A 12 4.51 -5.15 -13.43
C PHE A 12 5.52 -5.75 -14.40
N ASN A 13 5.11 -6.14 -15.61
CA ASN A 13 6.06 -6.59 -16.64
C ASN A 13 7.09 -5.47 -16.92
N GLY A 14 8.38 -5.80 -16.88
CA GLY A 14 9.47 -4.82 -16.96
C GLY A 14 10.11 -4.51 -15.60
N ILE A 15 9.53 -4.94 -14.48
CA ILE A 15 10.10 -4.75 -13.14
C ILE A 15 11.51 -5.37 -13.00
N GLU A 16 11.81 -6.44 -13.75
CA GLU A 16 13.12 -7.09 -13.81
C GLU A 16 14.23 -6.21 -14.41
N LYS A 17 13.85 -5.13 -15.10
CA LYS A 17 14.78 -4.15 -15.66
C LYS A 17 15.21 -3.09 -14.64
N ALA A 18 14.51 -2.97 -13.50
CA ALA A 18 14.85 -2.01 -12.47
C ALA A 18 16.17 -2.36 -11.77
N ASP A 19 16.99 -1.36 -11.44
CA ASP A 19 18.22 -1.54 -10.66
C ASP A 19 17.93 -1.74 -9.16
N SER A 20 16.79 -1.21 -8.70
CA SER A 20 16.26 -1.45 -7.37
C SER A 20 14.73 -1.31 -7.32
N ILE A 21 14.12 -1.96 -6.34
CA ILE A 21 12.67 -1.94 -6.09
C ILE A 21 12.45 -1.63 -4.61
N THR A 22 11.54 -0.72 -4.31
CA THR A 22 11.07 -0.50 -2.96
C THR A 22 9.69 -1.14 -2.78
N ILE A 23 9.46 -1.70 -1.61
CA ILE A 23 8.16 -2.22 -1.21
C ILE A 23 7.94 -1.91 0.27
N ASP A 24 6.69 -1.59 0.60
CA ASP A 24 6.23 -1.40 1.97
C ASP A 24 5.43 -2.63 2.42
N PRO A 25 6.07 -3.65 3.03
CA PRO A 25 5.33 -4.77 3.59
C PRO A 25 4.25 -4.37 4.59
N HIS A 26 4.44 -3.24 5.29
CA HIS A 26 3.46 -2.73 6.23
C HIS A 26 2.16 -2.21 5.59
N LYS A 27 2.10 -2.14 4.25
CA LYS A 27 0.88 -1.83 3.51
C LYS A 27 0.16 -3.15 3.18
N TRP A 28 0.26 -3.58 1.93
CA TRP A 28 -0.54 -4.67 1.39
C TRP A 28 0.12 -6.05 1.52
N LEU A 29 1.06 -6.20 2.46
CA LEU A 29 1.62 -7.49 2.91
C LEU A 29 1.44 -7.67 4.43
N PHE A 30 0.53 -6.91 5.05
CA PHE A 30 0.01 -7.17 6.39
C PHE A 30 1.07 -7.23 7.51
N SER A 31 2.26 -6.64 7.29
CA SER A 31 3.24 -6.48 8.36
C SER A 31 2.85 -5.30 9.25
N PRO A 32 3.13 -5.31 10.56
CA PRO A 32 3.01 -4.11 11.38
C PRO A 32 4.01 -3.03 10.95
N TYR A 33 3.72 -1.78 11.31
CA TYR A 33 4.65 -0.66 11.19
C TYR A 33 5.80 -0.78 12.21
N ASP A 34 7.04 -0.39 11.89
CA ASP A 34 7.56 -0.02 10.56
C ASP A 34 8.13 -1.26 9.83
N CYS A 35 7.80 -1.42 8.54
CA CYS A 35 8.41 -2.47 7.72
C CYS A 35 8.49 -2.01 6.25
N GLY A 36 9.68 -1.59 5.84
CA GLY A 36 10.02 -1.26 4.45
C GLY A 36 11.14 -2.16 3.98
N ALA A 37 11.15 -2.47 2.69
CA ALA A 37 12.21 -3.24 2.07
C ALA A 37 12.67 -2.57 0.76
N VAL A 38 13.97 -2.60 0.55
CA VAL A 38 14.62 -2.24 -0.72
C VAL A 38 15.30 -3.49 -1.24
N ILE A 39 15.04 -3.83 -2.49
CA ILE A 39 15.64 -4.95 -3.20
C ILE A 39 16.54 -4.36 -4.25
N TYR A 40 17.84 -4.66 -4.19
CA TYR A 40 18.82 -4.21 -5.17
C TYR A 40 19.12 -5.35 -6.16
N LYS A 41 19.16 -5.02 -7.45
CA LYS A 41 19.61 -5.95 -8.49
C LYS A 41 21.10 -6.24 -8.35
N ASN A 42 21.88 -5.21 -8.04
CA ASN A 42 23.29 -5.32 -7.68
C ASN A 42 23.51 -4.80 -6.25
N PRO A 43 23.50 -5.66 -5.22
CA PRO A 43 23.64 -5.23 -3.83
C PRO A 43 25.01 -4.58 -3.52
N GLU A 44 26.06 -4.85 -4.32
CA GLU A 44 27.38 -4.25 -4.09
C GLU A 44 27.37 -2.72 -4.27
N LEU A 45 26.48 -2.18 -5.11
CA LEU A 45 26.32 -0.73 -5.24
C LEU A 45 25.73 -0.11 -3.96
N ALA A 46 24.75 -0.78 -3.35
CA ALA A 46 24.18 -0.35 -2.08
C ALA A 46 25.21 -0.47 -0.95
N LYS A 47 25.99 -1.55 -0.94
CA LYS A 47 27.13 -1.71 -0.02
C LYS A 47 28.12 -0.57 -0.13
N ALA A 48 28.60 -0.26 -1.34
CA ALA A 48 29.55 0.82 -1.56
C ALA A 48 28.99 2.19 -1.17
N ALA A 49 27.69 2.42 -1.37
CA ALA A 49 27.03 3.68 -1.05
C ALA A 49 26.74 3.88 0.45
N HIS A 50 26.54 2.80 1.21
CA HIS A 50 26.04 2.85 2.59
C HIS A 50 27.01 2.31 3.64
N SER A 51 28.11 1.66 3.23
CA SER A 51 29.14 1.18 4.14
C SER A 51 29.63 2.33 5.03
N GLN A 52 29.58 2.11 6.33
CA GLN A 52 30.02 3.08 7.31
C GLN A 52 31.48 2.83 7.67
N GLU A 53 32.18 3.91 8.00
CA GLU A 53 33.59 3.89 8.39
C GLU A 53 33.73 4.26 9.86
N GLY A 54 34.67 3.61 10.54
CA GLY A 54 35.02 3.84 11.92
C GLY A 54 36.05 2.82 12.36
N SER A 55 37.05 3.23 13.14
CA SER A 55 38.14 2.35 13.56
C SER A 55 37.68 1.09 14.29
N TYR A 56 36.58 1.17 15.05
CA TYR A 56 35.99 0.02 15.73
C TYR A 56 35.21 -0.93 14.80
N LEU A 57 34.91 -0.51 13.57
CA LEU A 57 34.22 -1.32 12.56
C LEU A 57 35.20 -2.06 11.64
N GLU A 58 36.49 -1.73 11.66
CA GLU A 58 37.51 -2.33 10.79
C GLU A 58 37.63 -3.84 10.99
N ILE A 59 37.42 -4.33 12.23
CA ILE A 59 37.40 -5.77 12.55
C ILE A 59 36.35 -6.55 11.74
N PHE A 60 35.30 -5.88 11.23
CA PHE A 60 34.27 -6.50 10.39
C PHE A 60 34.64 -6.52 8.89
N LYS A 61 35.82 -6.01 8.52
CA LYS A 61 36.36 -6.02 7.16
C LYS A 61 37.54 -6.99 7.00
N ASP A 62 38.04 -7.54 8.09
CA ASP A 62 39.15 -8.51 8.09
C ASP A 62 38.75 -9.82 7.39
N GLU A 63 39.72 -10.59 6.89
CA GLU A 63 39.47 -11.87 6.19
C GLU A 63 38.66 -12.88 7.03
N GLY A 64 38.71 -12.78 8.36
CA GLY A 64 37.93 -13.60 9.28
C GLY A 64 36.47 -13.15 9.46
N ALA A 65 36.14 -11.92 9.06
CA ALA A 65 34.78 -11.39 9.10
C ALA A 65 34.03 -11.77 7.82
N SER A 66 33.56 -13.01 7.76
CA SER A 66 32.73 -13.49 6.66
C SER A 66 31.24 -13.34 6.97
N GLY A 67 30.46 -12.75 6.06
CA GLY A 67 28.99 -12.81 6.15
C GLY A 67 28.28 -11.60 5.59
N PHE A 68 26.95 -11.68 5.59
CA PHE A 68 26.08 -10.57 5.25
C PHE A 68 25.94 -9.64 6.46
N ASN A 69 26.43 -8.40 6.35
CA ASN A 69 26.20 -7.37 7.34
C ASN A 69 25.08 -6.42 6.87
N PRO A 70 23.88 -6.46 7.49
CA PRO A 70 22.77 -5.60 7.11
C PRO A 70 23.05 -4.10 7.26
N ALA A 71 24.02 -3.71 8.10
CA ALA A 71 24.40 -2.30 8.27
C ALA A 71 25.06 -1.72 7.01
N ASP A 72 25.65 -2.56 6.16
CA ASP A 72 26.32 -2.13 4.93
C ASP A 72 25.34 -1.67 3.85
N TYR A 73 24.04 -1.97 3.98
CA TYR A 73 23.04 -1.77 2.92
C TYR A 73 21.99 -0.70 3.29
N GLN A 74 22.27 0.14 4.27
CA GLN A 74 21.35 1.16 4.75
C GLN A 74 22.10 2.26 5.52
N ILE A 75 21.43 3.39 5.75
CA ILE A 75 22.00 4.53 6.49
C ILE A 75 22.17 4.29 8.00
N GLN A 76 21.55 3.24 8.56
CA GLN A 76 21.52 2.97 10.00
C GLN A 76 22.55 1.90 10.38
N LEU A 77 23.43 2.19 11.34
CA LEU A 77 24.29 1.17 11.94
C LEU A 77 23.48 0.23 12.85
N THR A 78 22.94 0.78 13.94
CA THR A 78 22.06 0.06 14.87
C THR A 78 20.63 0.08 14.37
N ARG A 79 19.96 -1.08 14.36
CA ARG A 79 18.58 -1.20 13.84
C ARG A 79 17.74 -2.21 14.61
N ARG A 80 16.42 -2.05 14.51
CA ARG A 80 15.43 -3.01 14.98
C ARG A 80 15.32 -4.19 14.00
N ILE A 81 14.82 -5.32 14.49
CA ILE A 81 14.58 -6.53 13.69
C ILE A 81 13.25 -6.45 12.90
N ARG A 82 13.08 -5.40 12.08
CA ARG A 82 11.82 -5.07 11.38
C ARG A 82 11.30 -6.18 10.44
N GLY A 83 12.18 -7.07 9.97
CA GLY A 83 11.81 -8.18 9.10
C GLY A 83 11.21 -9.39 9.83
N LEU A 84 11.37 -9.49 11.15
CA LEU A 84 10.94 -10.68 11.91
C LEU A 84 9.40 -10.86 11.93
N PRO A 85 8.58 -9.82 12.15
CA PRO A 85 7.13 -9.96 12.07
C PRO A 85 6.64 -10.41 10.69
N LEU A 86 7.23 -9.86 9.61
CA LEU A 86 6.92 -10.28 8.24
C LEU A 86 7.29 -11.74 8.00
N TRP A 87 8.47 -12.18 8.47
CA TRP A 87 8.90 -13.56 8.34
C TRP A 87 7.96 -14.53 9.06
N PHE A 88 7.58 -14.25 10.31
CA PHE A 88 6.63 -15.10 11.04
C PHE A 88 5.27 -15.16 10.36
N SER A 89 4.78 -14.03 9.84
CA SER A 89 3.51 -13.99 9.12
C SER A 89 3.54 -14.84 7.84
N LEU A 90 4.61 -14.72 7.03
CA LEU A 90 4.82 -15.56 5.86
C LEU A 90 4.96 -17.04 6.21
N ALA A 91 5.73 -17.37 7.25
CA ALA A 91 5.93 -18.75 7.69
C ALA A 91 4.64 -19.39 8.23
N THR A 92 3.78 -18.59 8.87
CA THR A 92 2.50 -19.06 9.44
C THR A 92 1.42 -19.24 8.38
N HIS A 93 1.28 -18.28 7.46
CA HIS A 93 0.15 -18.24 6.53
C HIS A 93 0.47 -18.76 5.13
N GLY A 94 1.75 -18.80 4.75
CA GLY A 94 2.17 -19.12 3.38
C GLY A 94 1.80 -18.03 2.37
N THR A 95 2.31 -18.15 1.14
CA THR A 95 2.10 -17.14 0.09
C THR A 95 0.69 -17.15 -0.49
N ASP A 96 -0.02 -18.28 -0.45
CA ASP A 96 -1.36 -18.40 -1.03
C ASP A 96 -2.39 -17.55 -0.28
N LYS A 97 -2.25 -17.42 1.04
CA LYS A 97 -3.12 -16.54 1.84
C LYS A 97 -2.90 -15.06 1.51
N TYR A 98 -1.66 -14.66 1.28
CA TYR A 98 -1.33 -13.30 0.84
C TYR A 98 -1.90 -13.02 -0.55
N LYS A 99 -1.74 -13.98 -1.48
CA LYS A 99 -2.33 -13.89 -2.81
C LYS A 99 -3.85 -13.71 -2.71
N TRP A 100 -4.54 -14.57 -1.97
CA TRP A 100 -5.99 -14.47 -1.76
C TRP A 100 -6.40 -13.10 -1.21
N ALA A 101 -5.71 -12.58 -0.21
CA ALA A 101 -6.06 -11.30 0.42
C ALA A 101 -5.87 -10.11 -0.54
N VAL A 102 -4.80 -10.12 -1.35
CA VAL A 102 -4.56 -9.07 -2.37
C VAL A 102 -5.59 -9.17 -3.50
N GLU A 103 -5.87 -10.38 -4.00
CA GLU A 103 -6.91 -10.62 -5.00
C GLU A 103 -8.29 -10.16 -4.52
N MET A 104 -8.62 -10.36 -3.24
CA MET A 104 -9.87 -9.88 -2.66
C MET A 104 -9.95 -8.36 -2.65
N GLY A 105 -8.88 -7.65 -2.27
CA GLY A 105 -8.84 -6.20 -2.33
C GLY A 105 -9.02 -5.64 -3.74
N ILE A 106 -8.49 -6.33 -4.76
CA ILE A 106 -8.69 -5.98 -6.18
C ILE A 106 -10.15 -6.20 -6.58
N LYS A 107 -10.72 -7.36 -6.21
CA LYS A 107 -12.12 -7.69 -6.48
C LYS A 107 -13.07 -6.65 -5.87
N LEU A 108 -12.85 -6.26 -4.61
CA LEU A 108 -13.64 -5.24 -3.94
C LEU A 108 -13.53 -3.87 -4.62
N ALA A 109 -12.36 -3.52 -5.16
CA ALA A 109 -12.21 -2.27 -5.92
C ALA A 109 -13.06 -2.26 -7.20
N ILE A 110 -13.13 -3.38 -7.91
CA ILE A 110 -13.96 -3.53 -9.12
C ILE A 110 -15.44 -3.42 -8.74
N LEU A 111 -15.89 -4.20 -7.75
CA LEU A 111 -17.28 -4.19 -7.30
C LEU A 111 -17.72 -2.84 -6.74
N ALA A 112 -16.85 -2.14 -6.01
CA ALA A 112 -17.12 -0.78 -5.58
C ALA A 112 -17.32 0.17 -6.77
N GLY A 113 -16.54 -0.02 -7.85
CA GLY A 113 -16.72 0.74 -9.09
C GLY A 113 -18.12 0.55 -9.69
N GLU A 114 -18.57 -0.70 -9.82
CA GLU A 114 -19.90 -1.04 -10.31
C GLU A 114 -21.00 -0.40 -9.44
N LEU A 115 -20.91 -0.54 -8.11
CA LEU A 115 -21.86 0.07 -7.17
C LEU A 115 -21.91 1.60 -7.25
N ILE A 116 -20.79 2.23 -7.58
CA ILE A 116 -20.69 3.69 -7.76
C ILE A 116 -21.37 4.12 -9.06
N GLU A 117 -21.17 3.39 -10.15
CA GLU A 117 -21.81 3.70 -11.44
C GLU A 117 -23.33 3.52 -11.40
N ASP A 118 -23.81 2.56 -10.60
CA ASP A 118 -25.24 2.31 -10.37
C ASP A 118 -25.95 3.39 -9.54
N ARG A 119 -25.22 4.39 -9.01
CA ARG A 119 -25.77 5.46 -8.16
C ARG A 119 -25.76 6.79 -8.87
N GLU A 120 -26.95 7.32 -9.16
CA GLU A 120 -27.10 8.59 -9.90
C GLU A 120 -26.36 9.77 -9.26
N TYR A 121 -26.20 9.75 -7.93
CA TYR A 121 -25.55 10.80 -7.18
C TYR A 121 -24.00 10.65 -7.11
N LEU A 122 -23.44 9.53 -7.57
CA LEU A 122 -22.01 9.29 -7.62
C LEU A 122 -21.50 9.23 -9.07
N GLU A 123 -20.18 9.30 -9.22
CA GLU A 123 -19.51 9.15 -10.50
C GLU A 123 -18.05 8.74 -10.29
N LEU A 124 -17.56 7.77 -11.08
CA LEU A 124 -16.15 7.42 -11.07
C LEU A 124 -15.28 8.55 -11.64
N VAL A 125 -14.16 8.81 -10.97
CA VAL A 125 -13.15 9.77 -11.45
C VAL A 125 -12.26 9.12 -12.52
N ARG A 126 -12.03 7.82 -12.36
CA ARG A 126 -11.30 6.93 -13.27
C ARG A 126 -11.71 5.49 -12.98
N GLU A 127 -11.41 4.59 -13.90
CA GLU A 127 -11.51 3.16 -13.68
C GLU A 127 -10.81 2.72 -12.38
N PRO A 128 -11.43 1.83 -11.58
CA PRO A 128 -10.78 1.17 -10.47
C PRO A 128 -9.43 0.58 -10.88
N SER A 129 -8.42 0.74 -10.04
CA SER A 129 -7.11 0.14 -10.32
C SER A 129 -6.46 -0.36 -9.04
N LEU A 130 -5.96 -1.60 -9.09
CA LEU A 130 -5.48 -2.34 -7.94
C LEU A 130 -6.55 -2.32 -6.83
N SER A 131 -6.24 -1.79 -5.65
CA SER A 131 -7.18 -1.68 -4.53
C SER A 131 -7.79 -0.28 -4.37
N CYS A 132 -7.58 0.62 -5.32
CA CYS A 132 -7.98 2.03 -5.21
C CYS A 132 -9.13 2.38 -6.15
N VAL A 133 -10.14 3.05 -5.59
CA VAL A 133 -11.30 3.61 -6.32
C VAL A 133 -11.42 5.08 -5.98
N LEU A 134 -11.45 5.94 -7.00
CA LEU A 134 -11.65 7.39 -6.84
C LEU A 134 -12.99 7.74 -7.45
N PHE A 135 -13.82 8.44 -6.69
CA PHE A 135 -15.17 8.77 -7.11
C PHE A 135 -15.62 10.09 -6.50
N ARG A 136 -16.50 10.77 -7.22
CA ARG A 136 -17.07 12.05 -6.82
C ARG A 136 -18.53 11.86 -6.45
N ARG A 137 -18.94 12.51 -5.36
CA ARG A 137 -20.33 12.77 -5.03
C ARG A 137 -20.76 14.06 -5.72
N LYS A 138 -21.72 13.96 -6.63
CA LYS A 138 -22.19 15.10 -7.43
C LYS A 138 -22.76 16.17 -6.50
N GLY A 139 -22.36 17.41 -6.70
CA GLY A 139 -22.80 18.56 -5.91
C GLY A 139 -22.09 18.78 -4.57
N TRP A 140 -21.22 17.85 -4.12
CA TRP A 140 -20.45 18.06 -2.90
C TRP A 140 -19.27 19.01 -3.10
N THR A 141 -19.09 19.88 -2.11
CA THR A 141 -17.91 20.73 -1.94
C THR A 141 -16.83 20.00 -1.14
N SER A 142 -15.64 20.61 -1.01
CA SER A 142 -14.57 20.05 -0.18
C SER A 142 -14.95 19.95 1.30
N ASP A 143 -15.83 20.82 1.80
CA ASP A 143 -16.27 20.81 3.19
C ASP A 143 -17.28 19.69 3.45
N ASP A 144 -18.10 19.33 2.46
CA ASP A 144 -19.04 18.21 2.57
C ASP A 144 -18.30 16.88 2.77
N TYR A 145 -17.26 16.61 1.96
CA TYR A 145 -16.41 15.44 2.16
C TYR A 145 -15.76 15.42 3.55
N LYS A 146 -15.25 16.57 4.01
CA LYS A 146 -14.60 16.70 5.32
C LYS A 146 -15.60 16.41 6.44
N ASN A 147 -16.78 17.02 6.40
CA ASN A 147 -17.82 16.84 7.40
C ASN A 147 -18.36 15.39 7.41
N TRP A 148 -18.59 14.81 6.24
CA TRP A 148 -18.97 13.41 6.09
C TRP A 148 -17.91 12.45 6.66
N THR A 149 -16.63 12.70 6.36
CA THR A 149 -15.51 11.92 6.91
C THR A 149 -15.50 11.97 8.44
N TYR A 150 -15.59 13.17 9.02
CA TYR A 150 -15.55 13.32 10.47
C TYR A 150 -16.76 12.73 11.16
N LYS A 151 -17.95 12.87 10.58
CA LYS A 151 -19.17 12.26 11.11
C LYS A 151 -19.04 10.74 11.16
N ASN A 152 -18.70 10.10 10.04
CA ASN A 152 -18.55 8.65 10.00
C ASN A 152 -17.45 8.15 10.95
N HIS A 153 -16.38 8.92 11.10
CA HIS A 153 -15.30 8.57 12.03
C HIS A 153 -15.73 8.73 13.49
N SER A 154 -16.41 9.82 13.85
CA SER A 154 -16.90 10.04 15.22
C SER A 154 -17.95 9.03 15.63
N ASP A 155 -18.77 8.59 14.68
CA ASP A 155 -19.81 7.59 14.89
C ASP A 155 -19.23 6.17 14.97
N GLY A 156 -17.91 5.99 14.78
CA GLY A 156 -17.24 4.69 14.79
C GLY A 156 -17.61 3.79 13.61
N PHE A 157 -18.22 4.37 12.58
CA PHE A 157 -18.79 3.65 11.45
C PHE A 157 -17.75 3.39 10.35
N ALA A 158 -17.09 4.44 9.86
CA ALA A 158 -16.09 4.33 8.80
C ALA A 158 -15.09 5.49 8.81
N LEU A 159 -13.88 5.25 8.30
CA LEU A 159 -12.91 6.31 8.01
C LEU A 159 -12.54 6.28 6.52
N VAL A 160 -13.11 7.22 5.77
CA VAL A 160 -12.83 7.40 4.34
C VAL A 160 -12.34 8.81 4.13
N THR A 161 -11.05 8.96 3.85
CA THR A 161 -10.44 10.29 3.68
C THR A 161 -10.58 10.76 2.23
N PRO A 162 -10.94 12.04 1.99
CA PRO A 162 -10.91 12.58 0.64
C PRO A 162 -9.48 12.81 0.16
N THR A 163 -9.33 12.96 -1.14
CA THR A 163 -8.06 13.32 -1.79
C THR A 163 -8.28 14.42 -2.84
N LYS A 164 -7.19 14.92 -3.42
CA LYS A 164 -7.23 15.87 -4.53
C LYS A 164 -6.91 15.12 -5.82
N TRP A 165 -7.84 15.20 -6.77
CA TRP A 165 -7.59 14.76 -8.14
C TRP A 165 -7.30 15.99 -9.00
N ILE A 166 -6.24 15.94 -9.80
CA ILE A 166 -5.81 17.07 -10.63
C ILE A 166 -6.00 16.70 -12.10
N THR A 167 -6.80 17.46 -12.83
CA THR A 167 -6.98 17.34 -14.28
C THR A 167 -6.91 18.73 -14.91
N ASN A 168 -6.08 18.91 -15.94
CA ASN A 168 -5.90 20.19 -16.64
C ASN A 168 -5.66 21.38 -15.68
N ASP A 169 -4.72 21.20 -14.73
CA ASP A 169 -4.36 22.18 -13.69
C ASP A 169 -5.48 22.58 -12.71
N LYS A 170 -6.63 21.90 -12.75
CA LYS A 170 -7.73 22.08 -11.79
C LYS A 170 -7.74 20.92 -10.80
N ALA A 171 -7.73 21.25 -9.52
CA ALA A 171 -7.85 20.28 -8.43
C ALA A 171 -9.31 20.18 -7.97
N GLU A 172 -9.85 18.97 -7.92
CA GLU A 172 -11.15 18.67 -7.31
C GLU A 172 -10.97 17.77 -6.07
N THR A 173 -11.86 17.91 -5.09
CA THR A 173 -11.92 16.99 -3.93
C THR A 173 -12.79 15.79 -4.30
N VAL A 174 -12.27 14.59 -4.08
CA VAL A 174 -12.97 13.32 -4.37
C VAL A 174 -12.79 12.35 -3.21
N ALA A 175 -13.70 11.39 -3.07
CA ALA A 175 -13.53 10.29 -2.13
C ALA A 175 -12.57 9.24 -2.71
N ARG A 176 -11.90 8.50 -1.81
CA ARG A 176 -10.95 7.44 -2.19
C ARG A 176 -11.12 6.22 -1.30
N PHE A 177 -11.56 5.11 -1.88
CA PHE A 177 -11.45 3.81 -1.24
C PHE A 177 -10.06 3.19 -1.48
N CYS A 178 -9.60 2.43 -0.48
CA CYS A 178 -8.34 1.69 -0.49
C CYS A 178 -8.53 0.35 0.21
N PHE A 179 -8.74 -0.71 -0.56
CA PHE A 179 -9.04 -2.04 -0.03
C PHE A 179 -7.75 -2.81 0.28
N ILE A 180 -7.25 -2.62 1.50
CA ILE A 180 -6.09 -3.35 2.02
C ILE A 180 -6.45 -4.28 3.19
N ASN A 181 -7.61 -4.12 3.81
CA ASN A 181 -8.07 -5.00 4.88
C ASN A 181 -8.82 -6.19 4.26
N PRO A 182 -8.38 -7.45 4.46
CA PRO A 182 -9.06 -8.62 3.91
C PRO A 182 -10.43 -8.87 4.55
N ASP A 183 -10.72 -8.25 5.69
CA ASP A 183 -12.00 -8.39 6.40
C ASP A 183 -13.08 -7.43 5.90
N THR A 184 -12.74 -6.48 5.01
CA THR A 184 -13.75 -5.60 4.38
C THR A 184 -14.68 -6.41 3.48
N THR A 185 -15.97 -6.15 3.60
CA THR A 185 -17.05 -6.81 2.86
C THR A 185 -17.69 -5.88 1.84
N ILE A 186 -18.51 -6.45 0.95
CA ILE A 186 -19.33 -5.66 0.01
C ILE A 186 -20.39 -4.86 0.77
N GLU A 187 -20.95 -5.41 1.85
CA GLU A 187 -21.95 -4.73 2.67
C GLU A 187 -21.38 -3.44 3.26
N ASP A 188 -20.14 -3.48 3.77
CA ASP A 188 -19.45 -2.28 4.28
C ASP A 188 -19.38 -1.18 3.19
N ILE A 189 -19.13 -1.56 1.94
CA ILE A 189 -19.06 -0.62 0.81
C ILE A 189 -20.45 -0.04 0.53
N VAL A 190 -21.48 -0.89 0.46
CA VAL A 190 -22.86 -0.48 0.22
C VAL A 190 -23.34 0.48 1.30
N ASP A 191 -23.13 0.14 2.57
CA ASP A 191 -23.55 0.96 3.71
C ASP A 191 -22.85 2.33 3.67
N ILE A 192 -21.54 2.36 3.44
CA ILE A 192 -20.77 3.62 3.31
C ILE A 192 -21.31 4.46 2.16
N LEU A 193 -21.51 3.90 0.97
CA LEU A 193 -22.00 4.64 -0.20
C LEU A 193 -23.44 5.15 0.01
N THR A 194 -24.26 4.41 0.75
CA THR A 194 -25.64 4.82 1.10
C THR A 194 -25.66 6.05 1.99
N THR A 195 -24.68 6.23 2.88
CA THR A 195 -24.57 7.45 3.70
C THR A 195 -24.35 8.73 2.88
N MET A 196 -24.04 8.62 1.59
CA MET A 196 -23.84 9.75 0.69
C MET A 196 -25.10 10.12 -0.10
N GLU A 197 -26.21 9.38 -0.01
CA GLU A 197 -27.42 9.62 -0.80
C GLU A 197 -28.14 10.93 -0.44
N ALA A 198 -28.00 11.39 0.80
CA ALA A 198 -28.65 12.59 1.34
C ALA A 198 -28.13 13.91 0.74
#